data_AF-A0A5M9MW98-F1
#
_entry.id   AF-A0A5M9MW98-F1
#
_cell.length_a   1.000
_cell.length_b   1.000
_cell.length_c   1.000
_cell.angle_alpha   90.00
_cell.angle_beta   90.00
_cell.angle_gamma   90.00
#
_symmetry.space_group_name_H-M   'P 1'
#
loop_
_entity.id
_entity.type
_entity.pdbx_description
1 polymer ?
#
loop_
_entity_poly.entity_id
_entity_poly.type
_entity_poly.pdbx_seq_one_letter_code
_entity_poly.pdbx_strand_id
1 'polypeptide(L)'
;MKVNQDVGSGLVGAPACGDVMKLQIRVDKDTKTISDVKFKTFGCGSAIASSSYLTELVRGMTLEEAGKIRNTDIAKELCLPPVKLHCSMLAEDAIKSAISDYYTKNPNARSTDLGGTGAAMPEVKVDGASASL
;
A
#
# COMPACT_ATOMS: atom_id res chain seq x y z
N MET A 1 -2.78 -0.38 -26.50
CA MET A 1 -2.78 -0.21 -25.03
C MET A 1 -1.95 1.03 -24.72
N LYS A 2 -2.57 2.17 -24.37
CA LYS A 2 -1.81 3.41 -24.09
C LYS A 2 -1.09 3.25 -22.76
N VAL A 3 0.24 3.14 -22.80
CA VAL A 3 1.07 3.20 -21.59
C VAL A 3 1.20 4.67 -21.24
N ASN A 4 0.31 5.15 -20.38
CA ASN A 4 0.37 6.52 -19.89
C ASN A 4 1.52 6.60 -18.87
N GLN A 5 2.45 7.54 -19.06
CA GLN A 5 3.57 7.79 -18.13
C GLN A 5 3.07 8.24 -16.74
N ASP A 6 1.83 8.69 -16.65
CA ASP A 6 1.19 9.18 -15.43
C ASP A 6 0.60 8.04 -14.58
N VAL A 7 0.75 6.78 -15.03
CA VAL A 7 0.15 5.61 -14.41
C VAL A 7 1.21 4.66 -13.85
N GLY A 8 1.20 4.52 -12.53
CA GLY A 8 1.92 3.47 -11.80
C GLY A 8 1.11 2.18 -11.76
N SER A 9 1.76 1.03 -11.87
CA SER A 9 1.13 -0.28 -11.82
C SER A 9 1.93 -1.22 -10.94
N GLY A 10 1.29 -1.78 -9.92
CA GLY A 10 1.84 -2.80 -9.04
C GLY A 10 1.10 -4.11 -9.24
N LEU A 11 1.84 -5.21 -9.39
CA LEU A 11 1.29 -6.56 -9.37
C LEU A 11 1.94 -7.32 -8.22
N VAL A 12 1.14 -7.74 -7.27
CA VAL A 12 1.58 -8.49 -6.09
C VAL A 12 0.72 -9.74 -5.92
N GLY A 13 1.29 -10.76 -5.31
CA GLY A 13 0.58 -12.01 -5.06
C GLY A 13 1.20 -12.79 -3.91
N ALA A 14 0.34 -13.45 -3.14
CA ALA A 14 0.72 -14.31 -2.03
C ALA A 14 0.52 -15.78 -2.45
N PRO A 15 1.59 -16.50 -2.86
CA PRO A 15 1.49 -17.88 -3.34
C PRO A 15 0.95 -18.86 -2.28
N ALA A 16 1.07 -18.52 -1.00
CA ALA A 16 0.55 -19.34 0.10
C ALA A 16 -0.98 -19.35 0.21
N CYS A 17 -1.64 -18.26 -0.17
CA CYS A 17 -3.10 -18.10 -0.04
C CYS A 17 -3.81 -18.05 -1.40
N GLY A 18 -3.06 -17.95 -2.50
CA GLY A 18 -3.60 -17.82 -3.85
C GLY A 18 -4.17 -16.43 -4.15
N ASP A 19 -3.97 -15.46 -3.26
CA ASP A 19 -4.43 -14.09 -3.45
C ASP A 19 -3.48 -13.36 -4.41
N VAL A 20 -4.05 -12.69 -5.42
CA VAL A 20 -3.32 -11.92 -6.42
C VAL A 20 -4.00 -10.57 -6.61
N MET A 21 -3.23 -9.48 -6.47
CA MET A 21 -3.73 -8.12 -6.60
C MET A 21 -2.92 -7.33 -7.61
N LYS A 22 -3.63 -6.68 -8.53
CA LYS A 22 -3.10 -5.67 -9.44
C LYS A 22 -3.67 -4.32 -9.07
N LEU A 23 -2.81 -3.37 -8.73
CA LEU A 23 -3.16 -2.00 -8.44
C LEU A 23 -2.64 -1.09 -9.54
N GLN A 24 -3.45 -0.12 -9.96
CA GLN A 24 -3.06 0.92 -10.88
C GLN A 24 -3.45 2.27 -10.29
N ILE A 25 -2.46 3.16 -10.19
CA ILE A 25 -2.64 4.52 -9.68
C ILE A 25 -2.35 5.51 -10.82
N ARG A 26 -3.17 6.53 -10.94
CA ARG A 26 -2.92 7.70 -11.77
C ARG A 26 -2.46 8.83 -10.88
N VAL A 27 -1.36 9.46 -11.25
CA VAL A 27 -0.75 10.54 -10.49
C VAL A 27 -0.74 11.79 -11.34
N ASP A 28 -1.12 12.92 -10.75
CA ASP A 28 -0.98 14.22 -11.39
C ASP A 28 0.47 14.72 -11.24
N LYS A 29 1.08 15.10 -12.36
CA LYS A 29 2.49 15.53 -12.40
C LYS A 29 2.76 16.81 -11.59
N ASP A 30 1.78 17.70 -11.55
CA ASP A 30 1.93 19.02 -10.93
C ASP A 30 1.84 18.95 -9.40
N THR A 31 0.88 18.18 -8.89
CA THR A 31 0.58 18.08 -7.45
C THR A 31 1.21 16.86 -6.78
N LYS A 32 1.69 15.88 -7.56
CA LYS A 32 2.13 14.55 -7.09
C LYS A 32 1.06 13.82 -6.26
N THR A 33 -0.19 14.15 -6.52
CA THR A 33 -1.36 13.56 -5.86
C THR A 33 -1.93 12.45 -6.72
N ILE A 34 -2.47 11.42 -6.07
CA ILE A 34 -3.15 10.31 -6.73
C ILE A 34 -4.56 10.76 -7.11
N SER A 35 -4.82 10.94 -8.41
CA SER A 35 -6.11 11.41 -8.93
C SER A 35 -7.12 10.30 -9.17
N ASP A 36 -6.65 9.11 -9.57
CA ASP A 36 -7.51 7.95 -9.78
C ASP A 36 -6.80 6.66 -9.38
N VAL A 37 -7.56 5.70 -8.85
CA VAL A 37 -7.03 4.42 -8.38
C VAL A 37 -7.97 3.31 -8.83
N LYS A 38 -7.41 2.30 -9.47
CA LYS A 38 -8.15 1.10 -9.88
C LYS A 38 -7.41 -0.12 -9.40
N PHE A 39 -8.16 -1.05 -8.82
CA PHE A 39 -7.63 -2.34 -8.41
C PHE A 39 -8.35 -3.47 -9.14
N LYS A 40 -7.62 -4.56 -9.34
CA LYS A 40 -8.15 -5.85 -9.76
C LYS A 40 -7.52 -6.89 -8.86
N THR A 41 -8.33 -7.46 -7.97
CA THR A 41 -7.88 -8.45 -7.02
C THR A 41 -8.62 -9.77 -7.23
N PHE A 42 -7.92 -10.87 -6.99
CA PHE A 42 -8.43 -12.22 -6.99
C PHE A 42 -8.05 -12.83 -5.66
N GLY A 43 -9.03 -13.26 -4.87
CA GLY A 43 -8.77 -13.74 -3.53
C GLY A 43 -10.02 -13.84 -2.69
N CYS A 44 -9.82 -14.06 -1.40
CA CYS A 44 -10.91 -14.11 -0.43
C CYS A 44 -11.62 -12.75 -0.28
N GLY A 45 -12.88 -12.75 0.20
CA GLY A 45 -13.66 -11.52 0.40
C GLY A 45 -12.97 -10.50 1.32
N SER A 46 -12.14 -10.98 2.27
CA SER A 46 -11.32 -10.12 3.12
C SER A 46 -10.25 -9.35 2.31
N ALA A 47 -9.58 -10.00 1.35
CA ALA A 47 -8.63 -9.34 0.46
C ALA A 47 -9.31 -8.30 -0.45
N ILE A 48 -10.53 -8.59 -0.93
CA ILE A 48 -11.33 -7.63 -1.71
C ILE A 48 -11.68 -6.40 -0.87
N ALA A 49 -12.14 -6.60 0.37
CA ALA A 49 -12.46 -5.52 1.29
C ALA A 49 -11.23 -4.66 1.63
N SER A 50 -10.08 -5.28 1.95
CA SER A 50 -8.81 -4.57 2.18
C SER A 50 -8.37 -3.76 0.97
N SER A 51 -8.49 -4.34 -0.24
CA SER A 51 -8.12 -3.66 -1.48
C SER A 51 -9.02 -2.44 -1.73
N SER A 52 -10.34 -2.60 -1.55
CA SER A 52 -11.30 -1.52 -1.74
C SER A 52 -11.07 -0.38 -0.75
N TYR A 53 -10.83 -0.70 0.52
CA TYR A 53 -10.55 0.30 1.54
C TYR A 53 -9.26 1.07 1.23
N LEU A 54 -8.19 0.35 0.87
CA LEU A 54 -6.93 0.97 0.46
C LEU A 54 -7.15 1.99 -0.67
N THR A 55 -7.92 1.63 -1.72
CA THR A 55 -8.11 2.52 -2.87
C THR A 55 -8.85 3.81 -2.53
N GLU A 56 -9.77 3.77 -1.58
CA GLU A 56 -10.45 4.98 -1.11
C GLU A 56 -9.52 5.81 -0.22
N LEU A 57 -8.69 5.16 0.61
CA LEU A 57 -7.72 5.85 1.45
C LEU A 57 -6.65 6.58 0.62
N VAL A 58 -6.09 5.94 -0.41
CA VAL A 58 -5.00 6.54 -1.21
C VAL A 58 -5.49 7.59 -2.22
N ARG A 59 -6.80 7.65 -2.50
CA ARG A 59 -7.34 8.62 -3.46
C ARG A 59 -7.25 10.03 -2.87
N GLY A 60 -6.61 10.94 -3.60
CA GLY A 60 -6.40 12.32 -3.13
C GLY A 60 -5.22 12.49 -2.18
N MET A 61 -4.50 11.43 -1.82
CA MET A 61 -3.25 11.50 -1.07
C MET A 61 -2.06 11.77 -2.00
N THR A 62 -1.00 12.33 -1.43
CA THR A 62 0.30 12.43 -2.12
C THR A 62 1.00 11.07 -2.17
N LEU A 63 1.91 10.87 -3.12
CA LEU A 63 2.72 9.64 -3.20
C LEU A 63 3.48 9.34 -1.90
N GLU A 64 3.95 10.38 -1.22
CA GLU A 64 4.69 10.26 0.05
C GLU A 64 3.81 9.78 1.19
N GLU A 65 2.55 10.22 1.26
CA GLU A 65 1.58 9.76 2.24
C GLU A 65 1.12 8.33 1.93
N ALA A 66 0.84 8.04 0.66
CA ALA A 66 0.44 6.71 0.22
C ALA A 66 1.52 5.66 0.51
N GLY A 67 2.81 6.03 0.42
CA GLY A 67 3.93 5.16 0.79
C GLY A 67 4.11 4.94 2.30
N LYS A 68 3.50 5.78 3.16
CA LYS A 68 3.54 5.65 4.62
C LYS A 68 2.42 4.78 5.18
N ILE A 69 1.45 4.38 4.36
CA ILE A 69 0.36 3.51 4.78
C ILE A 69 0.93 2.15 5.19
N ARG A 70 0.49 1.66 6.36
CA ARG A 70 0.92 0.37 6.91
C ARG A 70 -0.24 -0.61 6.95
N ASN A 71 0.08 -1.88 6.84
CA ASN A 71 -0.88 -2.97 7.01
C ASN A 71 -1.65 -2.91 8.35
N THR A 72 -1.04 -2.38 9.40
CA THR A 72 -1.66 -2.28 10.73
C THR A 72 -2.87 -1.36 10.74
N ASP A 73 -2.80 -0.27 9.97
CA ASP A 73 -3.84 0.74 9.94
C ASP A 73 -5.05 0.22 9.16
N ILE A 74 -4.79 -0.52 8.06
CA ILE A 74 -5.80 -1.23 7.27
C ILE A 74 -6.45 -2.35 8.10
N ALA A 75 -5.64 -3.15 8.80
CA ALA A 75 -6.14 -4.26 9.62
C ALA A 75 -7.02 -3.79 10.77
N LYS A 76 -6.66 -2.66 11.40
CA LYS A 76 -7.42 -2.06 12.49
C LYS A 76 -8.79 -1.57 12.01
N GLU A 77 -8.84 -0.91 10.86
CA GLU A 77 -10.11 -0.40 10.33
C GLU A 77 -11.08 -1.54 9.98
N LEU A 78 -10.57 -2.58 9.32
CA LEU A 78 -11.36 -3.74 8.93
C LEU A 78 -11.61 -4.73 10.08
N CYS A 79 -11.13 -4.41 11.29
CA CYS A 79 -11.23 -5.27 12.48
C CYS A 79 -10.81 -6.71 12.19
N LEU A 80 -9.76 -6.88 11.39
CA LEU A 80 -9.34 -8.21 10.95
C LEU A 80 -8.75 -8.99 12.13
N PRO A 81 -9.14 -10.26 12.32
CA PRO A 81 -8.52 -11.10 13.33
C PRO A 81 -7.02 -11.28 13.00
N PRO A 82 -6.16 -11.47 14.02
CA PRO A 82 -4.71 -11.54 13.84
C PRO A 82 -4.24 -12.61 12.85
N VAL A 83 -5.05 -13.64 12.61
CA VAL A 83 -4.79 -14.71 11.65
C VAL A 83 -4.89 -14.25 10.18
N LYS A 84 -5.66 -13.18 9.89
CA LYS A 84 -5.93 -12.68 8.52
C LYS A 84 -5.10 -11.44 8.13
N LEU A 85 -4.03 -11.14 8.86
CA LEU A 85 -3.17 -9.98 8.59
C LEU A 85 -2.45 -10.04 7.23
N HIS A 86 -2.31 -11.22 6.63
CA HIS A 86 -1.71 -11.38 5.30
C HIS A 86 -2.48 -10.63 4.20
N CYS A 87 -3.81 -10.47 4.33
CA CYS A 87 -4.61 -9.68 3.38
C CYS A 87 -4.27 -8.19 3.44
N SER A 88 -3.85 -7.68 4.60
CA SER A 88 -3.44 -6.28 4.78
C SER A 88 -2.00 -6.05 4.29
N MET A 89 -1.13 -7.05 4.41
CA MET A 89 0.23 -6.99 3.83
C MET A 89 0.18 -6.91 2.30
N LEU A 90 -0.69 -7.70 1.66
CA LEU A 90 -0.87 -7.65 0.21
C LEU A 90 -1.26 -6.24 -0.29
N ALA A 91 -2.14 -5.57 0.44
CA ALA A 91 -2.58 -4.20 0.13
C ALA A 91 -1.42 -3.19 0.25
N GLU A 92 -0.62 -3.30 1.31
CA GLU A 92 0.58 -2.47 1.51
C GLU A 92 1.64 -2.68 0.42
N ASP A 93 1.92 -3.94 0.07
CA ASP A 93 2.89 -4.27 -0.98
C ASP A 93 2.41 -3.78 -2.35
N ALA A 94 1.09 -3.84 -2.61
CA ALA A 94 0.50 -3.38 -3.87
C ALA A 94 0.72 -1.87 -4.08
N ILE A 95 0.50 -1.05 -3.04
CA ILE A 95 0.68 0.40 -3.16
C ILE A 95 2.15 0.78 -3.32
N LYS A 96 3.04 0.16 -2.53
CA LYS A 96 4.49 0.38 -2.65
C LYS A 96 5.02 0.00 -4.03
N SER A 97 4.58 -1.13 -4.56
CA SER A 97 4.93 -1.59 -5.91
C SER A 97 4.43 -0.62 -6.99
N ALA A 98 3.17 -0.15 -6.89
CA ALA A 98 2.60 0.78 -7.86
C ALA A 98 3.30 2.16 -7.85
N ILE A 99 3.68 2.64 -6.66
CA ILE A 99 4.45 3.87 -6.48
C ILE A 99 5.86 3.72 -7.06
N SER A 100 6.53 2.61 -6.78
CA SER A 100 7.87 2.33 -7.32
C SER A 100 7.88 2.25 -8.86
N ASP A 101 6.87 1.62 -9.46
CA ASP A 101 6.70 1.60 -10.92
C ASP A 101 6.47 3.00 -11.50
N TYR A 102 5.70 3.85 -10.82
CA TYR A 102 5.53 5.25 -11.23
C TYR A 102 6.86 6.04 -11.21
N TYR A 103 7.65 5.89 -10.15
CA TYR A 103 8.98 6.51 -10.04
C TYR A 103 9.97 5.97 -11.09
N THR A 104 9.92 4.67 -11.38
CA THR A 104 10.76 4.05 -12.42
C THR A 104 10.46 4.62 -13.81
N LYS A 105 9.19 4.91 -14.09
CA LYS A 105 8.77 5.55 -15.36
C LYS A 105 9.05 7.05 -15.41
N ASN A 106 9.13 7.71 -14.25
CA ASN A 106 9.37 9.15 -14.11
C ASN A 106 10.64 9.41 -13.27
N PRO A 107 11.85 9.25 -13.83
CA PRO A 107 13.11 9.41 -13.10
C PRO A 107 13.37 10.82 -12.53
N ASN A 108 12.59 11.83 -12.95
CA ASN A 108 12.63 13.20 -12.40
C ASN A 108 11.74 13.37 -11.15
N ALA A 109 10.90 12.40 -10.81
CA ALA A 109 10.20 12.38 -9.54
C ALA A 109 11.16 11.83 -8.49
N ARG A 110 11.66 12.70 -7.61
CA ARG A 110 12.59 12.43 -6.49
C ARG A 110 12.59 10.97 -6.04
N SER A 111 13.75 10.30 -6.17
CA SER A 111 13.99 8.96 -5.61
C SER A 111 13.70 8.99 -4.11
N THR A 112 12.60 8.37 -3.69
CA THR A 112 12.43 7.98 -2.28
C THR A 112 13.18 6.68 -2.08
N ASP A 113 14.17 6.70 -1.20
CA ASP A 113 14.91 5.53 -0.76
C ASP A 113 13.97 4.52 -0.09
N LEU A 114 13.38 3.65 -0.90
CA LEU A 114 12.59 2.49 -0.47
C LEU A 114 13.42 1.20 -0.62
N GLY A 115 14.72 1.32 -0.88
CA GLY A 115 15.66 0.21 -0.97
C GLY A 115 16.11 -0.24 0.42
N GLY A 116 15.20 -0.78 1.24
CA GLY A 116 15.56 -1.05 2.63
C GLY A 116 14.58 -1.88 3.46
N THR A 117 14.03 -2.99 2.96
CA THR A 117 13.47 -4.03 3.87
C THR A 117 14.53 -5.06 4.25
N GLY A 118 15.69 -4.55 4.66
CA GLY A 118 16.80 -5.28 5.27
C GLY A 118 17.45 -4.49 6.41
N ALA A 119 16.72 -3.56 7.04
CA ALA A 119 17.17 -2.83 8.21
C ALA A 119 16.34 -3.25 9.43
N ALA A 120 17.05 -3.66 10.49
CA ALA A 120 16.48 -4.06 11.77
C ALA A 120 15.50 -3.01 12.31
N MET A 121 14.38 -3.49 12.87
CA MET A 121 13.43 -2.65 13.56
C MET A 121 14.13 -1.91 14.72
N PRO A 122 13.95 -0.59 14.89
CA PRO A 122 14.25 0.05 16.17
C PRO A 122 13.19 -0.40 17.19
N GLU A 123 13.64 -0.86 18.36
CA GLU A 123 12.80 -1.18 19.52
C GLU A 123 11.92 0.02 19.88
N VAL A 124 10.60 -0.16 19.74
CA VAL A 124 9.62 0.75 20.34
C VAL A 124 9.43 0.30 21.79
N LYS A 125 10.04 1.03 22.73
CA LYS A 125 9.70 0.96 24.16
C LYS A 125 8.23 1.33 24.33
N VAL A 126 7.42 0.38 24.78
CA VAL A 126 6.08 0.64 25.26
C VAL A 126 6.22 1.02 26.73
N ASP A 127 6.28 2.32 27.01
CA ASP A 127 6.13 2.84 28.37
C ASP A 127 4.68 2.59 28.82
N GLY A 128 4.51 1.50 29.56
CA GLY A 128 3.27 1.15 30.24
C GLY A 128 3.00 2.14 31.36
N ALA A 129 2.09 3.09 31.09
CA ALA A 129 1.48 3.93 32.10
C ALA A 129 0.74 3.05 33.12
N SER A 130 1.15 3.20 34.36
CA SER A 130 0.50 2.72 35.58
C SER A 130 -0.99 3.08 35.58
N ALA A 131 -1.84 2.07 35.75
CA ALA A 131 -3.21 2.24 36.24
C ALA A 131 -3.34 1.36 37.49
N SER A 132 -3.39 2.04 38.64
CA SER A 132 -3.63 1.46 39.95
C SER A 132 -5.10 1.09 40.10
N LEU A 133 -5.38 -0.11 40.62
CA LEU A 133 -6.49 -0.45 41.52
C LEU A 133 -6.07 -1.66 42.34
#